data_AF-A0AA41SB16-F1
#
_entry.id   AF-A0AA41SB16-F1
#
_cell.length_a   1.000
_cell.length_b   1.000
_cell.length_c   1.000
_cell.angle_alpha   90.00
_cell.angle_beta   90.00
_cell.angle_gamma   90.00
#
_symmetry.space_group_name_H-M   'P 1'
#
loop_
_entity.id
_entity.type
_entity.pdbx_description
1 polymer ?
#
loop_
_entity_poly.entity_id
_entity_poly.type
_entity_poly.pdbx_seq_one_letter_code
_entity_poly.pdbx_strand_id
1 'polypeptide(L)'
;MLSDPMLVAYVKKRDGQLEEIGRTEVIMNTLNPIWIQKVPIAYQFEIVQPLVFRVFDVDTKYHNIPVKSLKLNEQDFLGEANCVLSEIVTKHNKSLTLHIQGRNAHGGIRNMGSLTVHAEETVVSRLAVDMTFHCSKLENKDHFSKSDPFLRISKIVESGGYFPICKTEVIDNNLNPTWKPVCLTAQQFVSK
;
A
#
# COMPACT_ATOMS: atom_id res chain seq x y z
N MET A 1 -11.45 30.24 -16.35
CA MET A 1 -12.02 28.98 -16.86
C MET A 1 -11.87 27.95 -15.77
N LEU A 2 -12.85 27.06 -15.63
CA LEU A 2 -12.75 25.93 -14.70
C LEU A 2 -11.92 24.84 -15.39
N SER A 3 -11.15 24.08 -14.61
CA SER A 3 -10.36 22.94 -15.09
C SER A 3 -11.03 21.63 -14.70
N ASP A 4 -10.62 20.56 -15.36
CA ASP A 4 -11.05 19.18 -15.16
C ASP A 4 -9.86 18.37 -14.60
N PRO A 5 -9.47 18.59 -13.32
CA PRO A 5 -8.22 18.06 -12.78
C PRO A 5 -8.23 16.55 -12.51
N MET A 6 -7.13 15.91 -12.89
CA MET A 6 -6.76 14.53 -12.56
C MET A 6 -5.34 14.51 -11.95
N LEU A 7 -5.15 13.71 -10.90
CA LEU A 7 -3.85 13.49 -10.29
C LEU A 7 -3.29 12.12 -10.68
N VAL A 8 -2.01 12.09 -11.01
CA VAL A 8 -1.23 10.87 -11.24
C VAL A 8 -0.12 10.81 -10.20
N ALA A 9 -0.05 9.69 -9.48
CA ALA A 9 0.95 9.43 -8.45
C ALA A 9 2.01 8.46 -8.97
N TYR A 10 3.27 8.73 -8.65
CA TYR A 10 4.41 7.92 -9.01
C TYR A 10 5.30 7.65 -7.80
N VAL A 11 6.01 6.52 -7.84
CA VAL A 11 7.20 6.28 -7.01
C VAL A 11 8.43 6.56 -7.86
N LYS A 12 9.39 7.29 -7.30
CA LYS A 12 10.70 7.49 -7.92
C LYS A 12 11.66 6.37 -7.53
N LYS A 13 12.06 5.55 -8.51
CA LYS A 13 13.05 4.48 -8.35
C LYS A 13 14.45 5.06 -8.13
N ARG A 14 15.38 4.22 -7.67
CA ARG A 14 16.78 4.60 -7.38
C ARG A 14 17.54 5.10 -8.60
N ASP A 15 17.18 4.60 -9.79
CA ASP A 15 17.72 5.03 -11.09
C ASP A 15 17.13 6.38 -11.57
N GLY A 16 16.19 6.96 -10.80
CA GLY A 16 15.50 8.19 -11.13
C GLY A 16 14.25 8.00 -12.01
N GLN A 17 13.96 6.78 -12.46
CA GLN A 17 12.75 6.48 -13.23
C GLN A 17 11.50 6.67 -12.37
N LEU A 18 10.46 7.24 -12.97
CA LEU A 18 9.14 7.35 -12.34
C LEU A 18 8.30 6.14 -12.73
N GLU A 19 7.83 5.40 -11.73
CA GLU A 19 6.88 4.30 -11.89
C GLU A 19 5.51 4.77 -11.43
N GLU A 20 4.54 4.74 -12.35
CA GLU A 20 3.16 5.13 -12.04
C GLU A 20 2.53 4.11 -11.09
N ILE A 21 2.04 4.59 -9.94
CA ILE A 21 1.37 3.74 -8.93
C ILE A 21 -0.16 3.89 -8.96
N GLY A 22 -0.68 4.96 -9.57
CA GLY A 22 -2.11 5.12 -9.76
C GLY A 22 -2.52 6.50 -10.28
N ARG A 23 -3.80 6.56 -10.67
CA ARG A 23 -4.49 7.78 -11.12
C ARG A 23 -5.78 7.96 -10.35
N THR A 24 -6.16 9.19 -10.08
CA THR A 24 -7.50 9.54 -9.58
C THR A 24 -8.51 9.56 -10.71
N GLU A 25 -9.79 9.71 -10.37
CA GLU A 25 -10.79 10.16 -11.33
C GLU A 25 -10.55 11.62 -11.77
N VAL A 26 -11.21 12.01 -12.86
CA VAL A 26 -11.30 13.40 -13.33
C VAL A 26 -12.47 14.06 -12.61
N ILE A 27 -12.26 15.23 -12.01
CA ILE A 27 -13.34 16.02 -11.41
C ILE A 27 -13.68 17.18 -12.35
N MET A 28 -14.90 17.22 -12.87
CA MET A 28 -15.28 18.23 -13.85
C MET A 28 -15.49 19.61 -13.23
N ASN A 29 -15.01 20.64 -13.92
CA ASN A 29 -15.28 22.05 -13.71
C ASN A 29 -15.01 22.53 -12.28
N THR A 30 -13.81 22.23 -11.76
CA THR A 30 -13.42 22.61 -10.40
C THR A 30 -12.01 23.20 -10.32
N LEU A 31 -11.83 24.12 -9.37
CA LEU A 31 -10.51 24.63 -8.97
C LEU A 31 -10.04 24.04 -7.63
N ASN A 32 -10.93 23.33 -6.92
CA ASN A 32 -10.66 22.72 -5.62
C ASN A 32 -11.13 21.26 -5.66
N PRO A 33 -10.46 20.39 -6.44
CA PRO A 33 -10.86 19.00 -6.56
C PRO A 33 -10.71 18.25 -5.24
N ILE A 34 -11.68 17.39 -4.96
CA ILE A 34 -11.63 16.39 -3.89
C ILE A 34 -11.83 15.04 -4.57
N TRP A 35 -10.77 14.27 -4.68
CA TRP A 35 -10.80 12.94 -5.28
C TRP A 35 -11.22 11.88 -4.26
N ILE A 36 -11.95 10.89 -4.74
CA ILE A 36 -12.48 9.74 -4.00
C ILE A 36 -11.57 8.52 -4.21
N GLN A 37 -11.04 8.33 -5.43
CA GLN A 37 -10.19 7.19 -5.74
C GLN A 37 -8.88 7.26 -4.96
N LYS A 38 -8.60 6.19 -4.21
CA LYS A 38 -7.38 6.05 -3.41
C LYS A 38 -6.29 5.38 -4.25
N VAL A 39 -5.03 5.76 -4.00
CA VAL A 39 -3.85 5.14 -4.60
C VAL A 39 -3.20 4.22 -3.57
N PRO A 40 -3.25 2.88 -3.76
CA PRO A 40 -2.66 1.94 -2.81
C PRO A 40 -1.13 1.94 -2.94
N ILE A 41 -0.44 1.91 -1.79
CA ILE A 41 1.02 1.75 -1.73
C ILE A 41 1.40 0.98 -0.46
N ALA A 42 2.38 0.07 -0.58
CA ALA A 42 2.96 -0.61 0.58
C ALA A 42 4.01 0.29 1.24
N TYR A 43 3.91 0.47 2.56
CA TYR A 43 4.90 1.21 3.34
C TYR A 43 6.02 0.27 3.82
N GLN A 44 7.27 0.64 3.54
CA GLN A 44 8.47 -0.11 3.92
C GLN A 44 9.38 0.80 4.75
N PHE A 45 9.35 0.66 6.07
CA PHE A 45 10.07 1.56 6.99
C PHE A 45 11.60 1.58 6.79
N GLU A 46 12.17 0.51 6.23
CA GLU A 46 13.61 0.39 5.95
C GLU A 46 14.03 1.10 4.65
N ILE A 47 13.06 1.54 3.82
CA ILE A 47 13.33 2.09 2.50
C ILE A 47 12.74 3.50 2.38
N VAL A 48 13.56 4.44 1.90
CA VAL A 48 13.08 5.75 1.47
C VAL A 48 12.26 5.56 0.20
N GLN A 49 10.98 5.93 0.24
CA GLN A 49 10.04 5.82 -0.87
C GLN A 49 9.63 7.23 -1.35
N PRO A 50 10.37 7.84 -2.30
CA PRO A 50 10.02 9.16 -2.82
C PRO A 50 8.79 9.07 -3.73
N LEU A 51 7.84 9.96 -3.50
CA LEU A 51 6.59 10.11 -4.24
C LEU A 51 6.62 11.38 -5.08
N VAL A 52 6.09 11.26 -6.27
CA VAL A 52 5.90 12.35 -7.22
C VAL A 52 4.42 12.41 -7.59
N PHE A 53 3.80 13.56 -7.43
CA PHE A 53 2.40 13.79 -7.78
C PHE A 53 2.32 14.80 -8.91
N ARG A 54 1.70 14.41 -10.02
CA ARG A 54 1.49 15.28 -11.19
C ARG A 54 0.01 15.54 -11.37
N VAL A 55 -0.36 16.81 -11.57
CA VAL A 55 -1.74 17.20 -11.84
C VAL A 55 -1.88 17.61 -13.30
N PHE A 56 -2.93 17.11 -13.94
CA PHE A 56 -3.27 17.39 -15.33
C PHE A 56 -4.69 17.95 -15.42
N ASP A 57 -4.90 18.86 -16.36
CA ASP A 57 -6.22 19.29 -16.81
C ASP A 57 -6.61 18.41 -18.02
N VAL A 58 -7.72 17.67 -17.87
CA VAL A 58 -8.18 16.71 -18.88
C VAL A 58 -9.16 17.40 -19.81
N ASP A 59 -8.89 17.41 -21.11
CA ASP A 59 -9.81 18.03 -22.06
C ASP A 59 -11.15 17.29 -22.08
N THR A 60 -12.24 18.05 -22.05
CA THR A 60 -13.63 17.62 -22.18
C THR A 60 -13.88 16.51 -23.21
N LYS A 61 -13.15 16.48 -24.33
CA LYS A 61 -13.29 15.43 -25.36
C LYS A 61 -12.92 14.02 -24.86
N TYR A 62 -12.15 13.94 -23.77
CA TYR A 62 -11.68 12.70 -23.18
C TYR A 62 -12.52 12.22 -21.99
N HIS A 63 -13.58 12.93 -21.59
CA HIS A 63 -14.40 12.58 -20.41
C HIS A 63 -15.07 11.20 -20.48
N ASN A 64 -15.29 10.67 -21.67
CA ASN A 64 -15.88 9.34 -21.86
C ASN A 64 -14.82 8.22 -21.93
N ILE A 65 -13.53 8.56 -21.80
CA ILE A 65 -12.43 7.61 -21.83
C ILE A 65 -12.06 7.22 -20.40
N PRO A 66 -11.91 5.92 -20.09
CA PRO A 66 -11.40 5.48 -18.79
C PRO A 66 -10.05 6.12 -18.48
N VAL A 67 -9.85 6.63 -17.26
CA VAL A 67 -8.62 7.34 -16.85
C VAL A 67 -7.33 6.54 -17.09
N LYS A 68 -7.41 5.21 -17.03
CA LYS A 68 -6.29 4.30 -17.32
C LYS A 68 -5.86 4.30 -18.79
N SER A 69 -6.78 4.65 -19.70
CA SER A 69 -6.55 4.72 -21.14
C SER A 69 -6.15 6.12 -21.60
N LEU A 70 -6.22 7.13 -20.74
CA LEU A 70 -5.81 8.49 -21.05
C LEU A 70 -4.30 8.54 -21.30
N LYS A 71 -3.90 9.24 -22.36
CA LYS A 71 -2.50 9.51 -22.67
C LYS A 71 -2.11 10.85 -22.08
N LEU A 72 -1.16 10.84 -21.14
CA LEU A 72 -0.77 12.02 -20.37
C LEU A 72 -0.09 13.11 -21.22
N ASN A 73 0.52 12.74 -22.35
CA ASN A 73 1.10 13.69 -23.31
C ASN A 73 0.06 14.42 -24.16
N GLU A 74 -1.22 14.01 -24.09
CA GLU A 74 -2.34 14.68 -24.73
C GLU A 74 -3.18 15.51 -23.74
N GLN A 75 -2.74 15.61 -22.47
CA GLN A 75 -3.41 16.38 -21.42
C GLN A 75 -2.54 17.57 -21.01
N ASP A 76 -3.17 18.62 -20.48
CA ASP A 76 -2.47 19.84 -20.09
C ASP A 76 -1.85 19.67 -18.69
N PHE A 77 -0.53 19.77 -18.61
CA PHE A 77 0.19 19.62 -17.34
C PHE A 77 0.08 20.88 -16.47
N LEU A 78 -0.52 20.76 -15.29
CA LEU A 78 -0.72 21.88 -14.37
C LEU A 78 0.45 22.06 -13.39
N GLY A 79 1.11 20.98 -13.01
CA GLY A 79 2.28 21.04 -12.14
C GLY A 79 2.55 19.73 -11.38
N GLU A 80 3.62 19.77 -10.57
CA GLU A 80 4.11 18.62 -9.81
C GLU A 80 4.40 19.00 -8.35
N ALA A 81 4.18 18.06 -7.43
CA ALA A 81 4.61 18.13 -6.05
C ALA A 81 5.33 16.83 -5.65
N ASN A 82 6.29 16.92 -4.74
CA ASN A 82 7.15 15.80 -4.36
C ASN A 82 7.25 15.69 -2.83
N CYS A 83 7.32 14.47 -2.30
CA CYS A 83 7.62 14.19 -0.89
C CYS A 83 8.12 12.75 -0.73
N VAL A 84 8.53 12.35 0.47
CA VAL A 84 8.75 10.95 0.83
C VAL A 84 7.52 10.41 1.56
N LEU A 85 7.12 9.16 1.29
CA LEU A 85 5.95 8.54 1.93
C LEU A 85 5.99 8.64 3.47
N SER A 86 7.17 8.50 4.08
CA SER A 86 7.37 8.66 5.52
C SER A 86 6.91 10.03 6.04
N GLU A 87 7.10 11.12 5.27
CA GLU A 87 6.69 12.48 5.67
C GLU A 87 5.17 12.64 5.82
N ILE A 88 4.38 11.74 5.21
CA ILE A 88 2.93 11.70 5.34
C ILE A 88 2.55 10.78 6.51
N VAL A 89 3.03 9.53 6.50
CA VAL A 89 2.56 8.50 7.43
C VAL A 89 3.04 8.70 8.87
N THR A 90 4.14 9.44 9.10
CA THR A 90 4.62 9.74 10.45
C THR A 90 3.97 10.98 11.08
N LYS A 91 3.16 11.74 10.32
CA LYS A 91 2.43 12.88 10.89
C LYS A 91 1.27 12.41 11.74
N HIS A 92 1.00 13.15 12.83
CA HIS A 92 -0.08 12.84 13.77
C HIS A 92 -1.44 12.66 13.08
N ASN A 93 -1.79 13.54 12.14
CA ASN A 93 -3.03 13.47 11.36
C ASN A 93 -2.87 12.74 10.00
N LYS A 94 -1.69 12.13 9.76
CA LYS A 94 -1.32 11.45 8.52
C LYS A 94 -1.60 12.29 7.26
N SER A 95 -1.42 13.61 7.35
CA SER A 95 -1.76 14.55 6.29
C SER A 95 -0.62 15.53 6.00
N LEU A 96 -0.31 15.72 4.73
CA LEU A 96 0.73 16.61 4.26
C LEU A 96 0.22 17.50 3.13
N THR A 97 0.32 18.82 3.30
CA THR A 97 0.05 19.80 2.24
C THR A 97 1.37 20.19 1.55
N LEU A 98 1.39 20.04 0.23
CA LEU A 98 2.51 20.32 -0.65
C LEU A 98 2.16 21.49 -1.58
N HIS A 99 3.16 22.26 -1.99
CA HIS A 99 2.99 23.27 -3.03
C HIS A 99 3.21 22.64 -4.41
N ILE A 100 2.27 22.87 -5.32
CA ILE A 100 2.36 22.40 -6.70
C ILE A 100 3.26 23.38 -7.45
N GLN A 101 4.36 22.88 -7.97
CA GLN A 101 5.30 23.63 -8.79
C GLN A 101 4.99 23.41 -10.27
N GLY A 102 4.71 24.49 -10.99
CA GLY A 102 4.59 24.49 -12.44
C GLY A 102 5.65 25.36 -13.09
N ARG A 103 5.76 25.26 -14.40
CA ARG A 103 6.59 26.16 -15.22
C ARG A 103 5.74 27.32 -15.72
N ASN A 104 6.25 28.54 -15.57
CA ASN A 104 5.67 29.68 -16.24
C ASN A 104 6.12 29.74 -17.72
N ALA A 105 5.49 30.60 -18.52
CA ALA A 105 5.80 30.78 -19.94
C ALA A 105 7.25 31.25 -20.21
N HIS A 106 7.99 31.67 -19.19
CA HIS A 106 9.36 32.20 -19.27
C HIS A 106 10.37 31.25 -18.60
N GLY A 107 9.97 30.00 -18.29
CA GLY A 107 10.84 28.97 -17.71
C GLY A 107 11.06 29.07 -16.19
N GLY A 108 10.51 30.07 -15.51
CA GLY A 108 10.56 30.20 -14.06
C GLY A 108 9.58 29.27 -13.34
N ILE A 109 9.96 28.82 -12.14
CA ILE A 109 9.09 28.01 -11.27
C ILE A 109 8.04 28.93 -10.65
N ARG A 110 6.76 28.55 -10.76
CA ARG A 110 5.64 29.25 -10.12
C ARG A 110 4.85 28.28 -9.25
N ASN A 111 4.36 28.77 -8.12
CA ASN A 111 3.35 28.06 -7.32
C ASN A 111 2.02 28.07 -8.08
N MET A 112 1.55 26.89 -8.47
CA MET A 112 0.32 26.67 -9.23
C MET A 112 -0.86 26.22 -8.35
N GLY A 113 -0.66 26.10 -7.04
CA GLY A 113 -1.65 25.66 -6.08
C GLY A 113 -1.07 24.81 -4.97
N SER A 114 -1.94 24.15 -4.21
CA SER A 114 -1.55 23.23 -3.16
C SER A 114 -2.24 21.88 -3.31
N LEU A 115 -1.51 20.81 -2.98
CA LEU A 115 -2.01 19.45 -2.92
C LEU A 115 -1.96 18.99 -1.47
N THR A 116 -3.10 18.59 -0.89
CA THR A 116 -3.13 17.93 0.42
C THR A 116 -3.29 16.42 0.23
N VAL A 117 -2.34 15.66 0.75
CA VAL A 117 -2.33 14.19 0.68
C VAL A 117 -2.64 13.64 2.07
N HIS A 118 -3.60 12.72 2.14
CA HIS A 118 -3.95 11.99 3.35
C HIS A 118 -3.57 10.52 3.20
N ALA A 119 -2.86 9.98 4.17
CA ALA A 119 -2.58 8.56 4.26
C ALA A 119 -3.51 7.90 5.27
N GLU A 120 -4.14 6.81 4.84
CA GLU A 120 -4.86 5.90 5.72
C GLU A 120 -4.24 4.51 5.60
N GLU A 121 -4.22 3.81 6.73
CA GLU A 121 -3.79 2.43 6.73
C GLU A 121 -5.03 1.55 6.49
N THR A 122 -4.93 0.57 5.61
CA THR A 122 -6.06 -0.31 5.29
C THR A 122 -6.43 -1.19 6.50
N VAL A 123 -7.71 -1.53 6.63
CA VAL A 123 -8.18 -2.40 7.73
C VAL A 123 -7.48 -3.76 7.68
N VAL A 124 -7.18 -4.25 6.46
CA VAL A 124 -6.48 -5.52 6.25
C VAL A 124 -5.08 -5.49 6.87
N SER A 125 -4.29 -4.42 6.75
CA SER A 125 -2.93 -4.41 7.33
C SER A 125 -2.92 -4.37 8.87
N ARG A 126 -4.03 -4.01 9.50
CA ARG A 126 -4.23 -4.04 10.96
C ARG A 126 -4.88 -5.34 11.47
N LEU A 127 -5.27 -6.25 10.59
CA LEU A 127 -5.95 -7.47 11.01
C LEU A 127 -4.95 -8.40 11.71
N ALA A 128 -5.21 -8.64 13.00
CA ALA A 128 -4.59 -9.67 13.79
C ALA A 128 -5.66 -10.69 14.20
N VAL A 129 -5.36 -11.97 14.05
CA VAL A 129 -6.26 -13.05 14.45
C VAL A 129 -5.56 -13.90 15.49
N ASP A 130 -6.15 -13.98 16.67
CA ASP A 130 -5.75 -14.91 17.70
C ASP A 130 -6.44 -16.25 17.45
N MET A 131 -5.64 -17.29 17.28
CA MET A 131 -6.11 -18.64 17.00
C MET A 131 -5.63 -19.60 18.08
N THR A 132 -6.53 -20.42 18.61
CA THR A 132 -6.18 -21.53 19.50
C THR A 132 -6.36 -22.83 18.74
N PHE A 133 -5.32 -23.65 18.71
CA PHE A 133 -5.34 -24.93 18.03
C PHE A 133 -5.46 -26.06 19.04
N HIS A 134 -6.24 -27.08 18.68
CA HIS A 134 -6.28 -28.35 19.38
C HIS A 134 -6.23 -29.50 18.38
N CYS A 135 -5.60 -30.60 18.77
CA CYS A 135 -5.70 -31.86 18.06
C CYS A 135 -6.23 -32.93 19.01
N SER A 136 -6.81 -33.99 18.45
CA SER A 136 -7.25 -35.14 19.22
C SER A 136 -6.81 -36.41 18.52
N LYS A 137 -6.50 -37.44 19.32
CA LYS A 137 -6.12 -38.78 18.85
C LYS A 137 -4.99 -38.76 17.82
N LEU A 138 -3.96 -37.93 18.05
CA LEU A 138 -2.75 -37.95 17.25
C LEU A 138 -2.11 -39.33 17.29
N GLU A 139 -1.51 -39.74 16.17
CA GLU A 139 -0.80 -41.00 16.10
C GLU A 139 0.44 -40.95 17.00
N ASN A 140 0.61 -41.99 17.82
CA ASN A 140 1.83 -42.12 18.62
C ASN A 140 2.95 -42.67 17.73
N LYS A 141 4.05 -41.92 17.62
CA LYS A 141 5.23 -42.34 16.85
C LYS A 141 6.37 -42.85 17.74
N ASP A 142 6.20 -42.80 19.07
CA ASP A 142 7.23 -43.22 20.01
C ASP A 142 7.02 -44.66 20.51
N HIS A 143 8.14 -45.34 20.81
CA HIS A 143 8.14 -46.75 21.20
C HIS A 143 7.87 -46.99 22.70
N PHE A 144 8.19 -46.02 23.57
CA PHE A 144 8.08 -46.16 25.04
C PHE A 144 7.44 -44.95 25.74
N SER A 145 6.97 -43.97 24.97
CA SER A 145 6.35 -42.73 25.42
C SER A 145 5.17 -42.39 24.49
N LYS A 146 4.48 -41.28 24.75
CA LYS A 146 3.58 -40.66 23.77
C LYS A 146 4.35 -39.58 23.01
N SER A 147 4.00 -39.34 21.75
CA SER A 147 4.53 -38.23 20.96
C SER A 147 4.46 -36.88 21.69
N ASP A 148 5.42 -36.00 21.37
CA ASP A 148 5.50 -34.61 21.84
C ASP A 148 5.11 -33.62 20.70
N PRO A 149 3.82 -33.40 20.41
CA PRO A 149 3.42 -32.66 19.21
C PRO A 149 3.61 -31.13 19.33
N PHE A 150 3.86 -30.52 18.17
CA PHE A 150 3.84 -29.07 17.95
C PHE A 150 3.25 -28.75 16.58
N LEU A 151 2.81 -27.50 16.39
CA LEU A 151 2.35 -26.99 15.10
C LEU A 151 3.36 -26.00 14.50
N ARG A 152 3.45 -26.03 13.18
CA ARG A 152 4.19 -25.04 12.38
C ARG A 152 3.29 -24.53 11.27
N ILE A 153 2.92 -23.27 11.34
CA ILE A 153 2.12 -22.59 10.31
C ILE A 153 3.10 -22.00 9.29
N SER A 154 2.88 -22.30 8.01
CA SER A 154 3.74 -21.84 6.92
C SER A 154 2.91 -21.14 5.85
N LYS A 155 3.41 -20.03 5.33
CA LYS A 155 2.86 -19.32 4.17
C LYS A 155 3.35 -20.00 2.89
N ILE A 156 2.45 -20.16 1.92
CA ILE A 156 2.81 -20.55 0.55
C ILE A 156 3.30 -19.30 -0.19
N VAL A 157 4.48 -19.38 -0.81
CA VAL A 157 5.00 -18.32 -1.67
C VAL A 157 4.70 -18.62 -3.14
N GLU A 158 4.67 -17.59 -3.99
CA GLU A 158 4.31 -17.71 -5.42
C GLU A 158 5.22 -18.68 -6.19
N SER A 159 6.46 -18.87 -5.74
CA SER A 159 7.40 -19.87 -6.28
C SER A 159 7.05 -21.32 -5.90
N GLY A 160 5.96 -21.56 -5.17
CA GLY A 160 5.50 -22.87 -4.72
C GLY A 160 6.16 -23.37 -3.43
N GLY A 161 7.06 -22.59 -2.83
CA GLY A 161 7.72 -22.90 -1.56
C GLY A 161 6.83 -22.65 -0.33
N TYR A 162 7.25 -23.20 0.82
CA TYR A 162 6.65 -22.93 2.13
C TYR A 162 7.61 -22.14 3.02
N PHE A 163 7.15 -21.02 3.57
CA PHE A 163 7.93 -20.20 4.51
C PHE A 163 7.28 -20.24 5.90
N PRO A 164 7.97 -20.70 6.95
CA PRO A 164 7.39 -20.78 8.30
C PRO A 164 7.14 -19.39 8.88
N ILE A 165 5.92 -19.15 9.35
CA ILE A 165 5.49 -17.84 9.91
C ILE A 165 5.13 -17.93 11.41
N CYS A 166 4.83 -19.12 11.91
CA CYS A 166 4.53 -19.33 13.32
C CYS A 166 4.85 -20.77 13.74
N LYS A 167 5.27 -20.97 14.98
CA LYS A 167 5.50 -22.28 15.61
C LYS A 167 4.96 -22.23 17.04
N THR A 168 4.20 -23.25 17.46
CA THR A 168 3.72 -23.38 18.83
C THR A 168 4.81 -23.94 19.76
N GLU A 169 4.53 -23.94 21.06
CA GLU A 169 5.25 -24.78 22.00
C GLU A 169 5.10 -26.27 21.65
N VAL A 170 6.07 -27.06 22.13
CA VAL A 170 6.00 -28.52 22.15
C VAL A 170 5.24 -28.92 23.41
N ILE A 171 4.31 -29.88 23.29
CA ILE A 171 3.57 -30.41 24.44
C ILE A 171 3.99 -31.86 24.63
N ASP A 172 4.63 -32.14 25.75
CA ASP A 172 5.20 -33.47 26.00
C ASP A 172 4.12 -34.52 26.28
N ASN A 173 4.32 -35.72 25.72
CA ASN A 173 3.56 -36.93 25.99
C ASN A 173 2.04 -36.79 25.83
N ASN A 174 1.57 -36.07 24.80
CA ASN A 174 0.17 -35.74 24.66
C ASN A 174 -0.36 -35.95 23.24
N LEU A 175 -1.28 -36.90 23.06
CA LEU A 175 -1.95 -37.16 21.78
C LEU A 175 -3.22 -36.32 21.56
N ASN A 176 -3.59 -35.48 22.54
CA ASN A 176 -4.71 -34.55 22.46
C ASN A 176 -4.27 -33.14 22.90
N PRO A 177 -3.26 -32.55 22.22
CA PRO A 177 -2.70 -31.26 22.62
C PRO A 177 -3.70 -30.13 22.39
N THR A 178 -3.69 -29.16 23.31
CA THR A 178 -4.25 -27.83 23.11
C THR A 178 -3.12 -26.84 23.36
N TRP A 179 -2.71 -26.11 22.32
CA TRP A 179 -1.61 -25.14 22.42
C TRP A 179 -2.11 -23.77 22.86
N LYS A 180 -1.20 -22.93 23.37
CA LYS A 180 -1.47 -21.53 23.66
C LYS A 180 -1.93 -20.80 22.39
N PRO A 181 -2.76 -19.74 22.54
CA PRO A 181 -3.16 -18.91 21.41
C PRO A 181 -1.96 -18.36 20.65
N VAL A 182 -2.02 -18.41 19.32
CA VAL A 182 -1.04 -17.78 18.44
C VAL A 182 -1.70 -16.59 17.74
N CYS A 183 -0.98 -15.48 17.68
CA CYS A 183 -1.41 -14.27 16.99
C CYS A 183 -0.81 -14.24 15.58
N LEU A 184 -1.65 -14.23 14.55
CA LEU A 184 -1.22 -14.09 13.16
C LEU A 184 -1.67 -12.73 12.63
N THR A 185 -0.75 -11.98 12.03
CA THR A 185 -1.05 -10.65 11.47
C THR A 185 -1.07 -10.70 9.95
N ALA A 186 -1.96 -9.94 9.31
CA ALA A 186 -2.02 -9.85 7.85
C ALA A 186 -0.68 -9.44 7.21
N GLN A 187 0.16 -8.68 7.93
CA GLN A 187 1.50 -8.31 7.49
C GLN A 187 2.42 -9.52 7.29
N GLN A 188 2.23 -10.61 8.04
CA GLN A 188 2.96 -11.88 7.83
C GLN A 188 2.53 -12.59 6.54
N PHE A 189 1.36 -12.25 5.98
CA PHE A 189 0.80 -12.83 4.76
C PHE A 189 1.05 -12.00 3.50
N VAL A 190 1.36 -10.71 3.61
CA VAL A 190 1.71 -9.88 2.45
C VAL A 190 3.14 -10.22 2.00
N SER A 191 3.31 -10.50 0.70
CA SER A 191 4.62 -10.87 0.13
C SER A 191 5.57 -9.67 0.16
N LYS A 192 6.81 -9.92 0.59
CA LYS A 192 7.94 -8.99 0.44
C LYS A 192 8.31 -8.80 -1.03
#